data_AF-A0A961NXX2-F1
#
_entry.id   AF-A0A961NXX2-F1
#
_cell.length_a   1.000
_cell.length_b   1.000
_cell.length_c   1.000
_cell.angle_alpha   90.00
_cell.angle_beta   90.00
_cell.angle_gamma   90.00
#
_symmetry.space_group_name_H-M   'P 1'
#
loop_
_entity.id
_entity.type
_entity.pdbx_description
1 polymer ?
#
loop_
_entity_poly.entity_id
_entity_poly.type
_entity_poly.pdbx_seq_one_letter_code
_entity_poly.pdbx_strand_id
1 'polypeptide(L)'
;MADGSTPRVFTIKVKGTDVVAPCAETEKALIAIEQAVHFPRPTPINVGCRKGGCGACRVKVLSGDYTTIKMSRAHVTEEEEAEGYALACRILPASDLELEPAFISPTERMEMRRAMKTEI
;
A
#
# COMPACT_ATOMS: atom_id res chain seq x y z
N MET A 1 27.66 11.63 14.55
CA MET A 1 27.75 12.24 13.22
C MET A 1 26.48 11.87 12.49
N ALA A 2 25.46 12.73 12.54
CA ALA A 2 24.24 12.58 11.74
C ALA A 2 24.43 13.49 10.53
N ASP A 3 24.54 12.91 9.36
CA ASP A 3 24.54 13.65 8.11
C ASP A 3 23.21 14.41 8.00
N GLY A 4 23.29 15.75 8.06
CA GLY A 4 22.16 16.66 7.97
C GLY A 4 21.52 16.71 6.58
N SER A 5 21.44 15.59 5.88
CA SER A 5 20.78 15.45 4.59
C SER A 5 19.27 15.46 4.83
N THR A 6 18.58 16.49 4.33
CA THR A 6 17.12 16.54 4.39
C THR A 6 16.56 15.31 3.64
N PRO A 7 15.74 14.46 4.28
CA PRO A 7 15.19 13.28 3.63
C PRO A 7 14.32 13.71 2.45
N ARG A 8 14.45 12.98 1.33
CA ARG A 8 13.63 13.23 0.14
C ARG A 8 12.16 12.96 0.47
N VAL A 9 11.30 13.83 -0.02
CA VAL A 9 9.85 13.72 0.15
C VAL A 9 9.25 13.44 -1.22
N PHE A 10 8.39 12.43 -1.26
CA PHE A 10 7.67 11.97 -2.44
C PHE A 10 6.16 12.11 -2.23
N THR A 11 5.44 12.07 -3.33
CA THR A 11 3.98 12.19 -3.35
C THR A 11 3.34 10.82 -3.44
N ILE A 12 2.47 10.49 -2.49
CA ILE A 12 1.68 9.25 -2.49
C ILE A 12 0.24 9.57 -2.82
N LYS A 13 -0.27 9.01 -3.91
CA LYS A 13 -1.68 9.14 -4.34
C LYS A 13 -2.40 7.83 -4.14
N VAL A 14 -3.69 7.90 -3.79
CA VAL A 14 -4.55 6.71 -3.69
C VAL A 14 -5.63 6.76 -4.76
N LYS A 15 -5.57 5.82 -5.71
CA LYS A 15 -6.49 5.74 -6.84
C LYS A 15 -7.94 5.66 -6.37
N GLY A 16 -8.80 6.43 -7.05
CA GLY A 16 -10.23 6.52 -6.73
C GLY A 16 -10.54 7.49 -5.58
N THR A 17 -9.55 8.26 -5.12
CA THR A 17 -9.71 9.25 -4.04
C THR A 17 -8.90 10.51 -4.34
N ASP A 18 -9.24 11.62 -3.70
CA ASP A 18 -8.48 12.88 -3.77
C ASP A 18 -7.33 12.94 -2.75
N VAL A 19 -6.93 11.80 -2.17
CA VAL A 19 -5.86 11.77 -1.18
C VAL A 19 -4.50 11.88 -1.87
N VAL A 20 -3.77 12.92 -1.47
CA VAL A 20 -2.39 13.19 -1.88
C VAL A 20 -1.58 13.43 -0.61
N ALA A 21 -0.68 12.50 -0.29
CA ALA A 21 0.09 12.54 0.94
C ALA A 21 1.58 12.77 0.66
N PRO A 22 2.23 13.78 1.27
CA PRO A 22 3.68 13.88 1.27
C PRO A 22 4.26 12.77 2.16
N CYS A 23 5.25 12.03 1.66
CA CYS A 23 5.87 10.93 2.38
C CYS A 23 7.40 10.99 2.23
N ALA A 24 8.10 11.02 3.36
CA ALA A 24 9.56 10.94 3.33
C ALA A 24 10.03 9.54 2.91
N GLU A 25 11.20 9.44 2.29
CA GLU A 25 11.82 8.15 1.90
C GLU A 25 12.05 7.19 3.09
N THR A 26 12.13 7.74 4.30
CA THR A 26 12.27 6.99 5.57
C THR A 26 10.94 6.70 6.26
N GLU A 27 9.83 7.20 5.72
CA GLU A 27 8.49 7.05 6.27
C GLU A 27 7.69 5.98 5.50
N LYS A 28 6.83 5.28 6.23
CA LYS A 28 5.95 4.26 5.64
C LYS A 28 4.78 4.94 4.94
N ALA A 29 4.49 4.54 3.72
CA ALA A 29 3.39 5.10 2.93
C ALA A 29 2.04 5.15 3.69
N LEU A 30 1.71 4.10 4.46
CA LEU A 30 0.47 4.09 5.26
C LEU A 30 0.39 5.22 6.30
N ILE A 31 1.52 5.59 6.91
CA ILE A 31 1.56 6.65 7.93
C ILE A 31 1.33 8.01 7.29
N ALA A 32 2.01 8.29 6.18
CA ALA A 32 1.82 9.52 5.42
C ALA A 32 0.35 9.67 4.96
N ILE A 33 -0.25 8.58 4.46
CA ILE A 33 -1.65 8.57 4.03
C ILE A 33 -2.57 8.83 5.23
N GLU A 34 -2.38 8.15 6.37
CA GLU A 34 -3.18 8.34 7.59
C GLU A 34 -3.12 9.81 8.08
N GLN A 35 -1.95 10.45 8.01
CA GLN A 35 -1.76 11.85 8.40
C GLN A 35 -2.39 12.85 7.42
N ALA A 36 -2.45 12.52 6.13
CA ALA A 36 -3.01 13.40 5.10
C ALA A 36 -4.55 13.41 5.08
N VAL A 37 -5.20 12.45 5.75
CA VAL A 37 -6.67 12.41 5.85
C VAL A 37 -7.12 13.02 7.19
N HIS A 38 -8.14 13.87 7.14
CA HIS A 38 -8.73 14.50 8.33
C HIS A 38 -10.22 14.19 8.42
N PHE A 39 -10.73 14.12 9.65
CA PHE A 39 -12.16 13.94 9.92
C PHE A 39 -12.98 15.02 9.20
N PRO A 40 -14.11 14.67 8.53
CA PRO A 40 -14.84 13.40 8.58
C PRO A 40 -14.46 12.37 7.51
N ARG A 41 -13.36 12.54 6.77
CA ARG A 41 -13.00 11.65 5.67
C ARG A 41 -12.41 10.33 6.19
N PRO A 42 -12.90 9.16 5.76
CA PRO A 42 -12.29 7.89 6.12
C PRO A 42 -10.96 7.70 5.38
N THR A 43 -10.03 6.99 6.00
CA THR A 43 -8.75 6.63 5.36
C THR A 43 -8.99 5.69 4.18
N PRO A 44 -8.41 5.94 2.99
CA PRO A 44 -8.72 5.17 1.79
C PRO A 44 -8.08 3.77 1.79
N ILE A 45 -7.18 3.50 2.74
CA ILE A 45 -6.55 2.20 2.98
C ILE A 45 -6.79 1.84 4.44
N ASN A 46 -7.19 0.59 4.71
CA ASN A 46 -7.43 0.12 6.06
C ASN A 46 -6.13 0.10 6.89
N VAL A 47 -6.22 0.63 8.10
CA VAL A 47 -5.14 0.58 9.07
C VAL A 47 -5.32 -0.64 9.97
N GLY A 48 -4.26 -1.47 10.06
CA GLY A 48 -4.24 -2.65 10.90
C GLY A 48 -3.03 -2.66 11.85
N CYS A 49 -2.33 -3.79 11.94
CA CYS A 49 -1.25 -3.99 12.91
C CYS A 49 0.01 -3.12 12.70
N ARG A 50 0.14 -2.43 11.56
CA ARG A 50 1.31 -1.61 11.14
C ARG A 50 2.68 -2.33 11.10
N LYS A 51 2.67 -3.66 11.31
CA LYS A 51 3.87 -4.52 11.38
C LYS A 51 3.99 -5.50 10.21
N GLY A 52 3.06 -5.46 9.25
CA GLY A 52 3.10 -6.29 8.05
C GLY A 52 2.55 -7.71 8.23
N GLY A 53 1.77 -7.96 9.28
CA GLY A 53 1.29 -9.30 9.65
C GLY A 53 -0.22 -9.56 9.55
N CYS A 54 -1.05 -8.54 9.28
CA CYS A 54 -2.52 -8.69 9.29
C CYS A 54 -3.19 -8.56 7.93
N GLY A 55 -2.48 -8.12 6.89
CA GLY A 55 -3.05 -7.95 5.54
C GLY A 55 -4.01 -6.76 5.35
N ALA A 56 -4.46 -6.08 6.42
CA ALA A 56 -5.47 -5.01 6.28
C ALA A 56 -5.07 -3.88 5.32
N CYS A 57 -3.80 -3.43 5.38
CA CYS A 57 -3.30 -2.33 4.56
C CYS A 57 -2.78 -2.78 3.18
N ARG A 58 -3.36 -3.84 2.60
CA ARG A 58 -2.92 -4.40 1.33
C ARG A 58 -3.30 -3.47 0.18
N VAL A 59 -2.33 -3.24 -0.70
CA VAL A 59 -2.44 -2.35 -1.86
C VAL A 59 -1.75 -2.98 -3.07
N LYS A 60 -2.07 -2.47 -4.25
CA LYS A 60 -1.26 -2.63 -5.46
C LYS A 60 -0.60 -1.30 -5.79
N VAL A 61 0.71 -1.30 -6.00
CA VAL A 61 1.45 -0.16 -6.54
C VAL A 61 1.23 -0.13 -8.04
N LEU A 62 0.66 0.96 -8.54
CA LEU A 62 0.36 1.14 -9.96
C LEU A 62 1.49 1.82 -10.71
N SER A 63 2.22 2.71 -10.02
CA SER A 63 3.35 3.44 -10.59
C SER A 63 4.34 3.86 -9.51
N GLY A 64 5.60 4.02 -9.93
CA GLY A 64 6.68 4.52 -9.10
C GLY A 64 7.52 3.42 -8.46
N ASP A 65 8.71 3.81 -8.00
CA ASP A 65 9.70 2.97 -7.38
C ASP A 65 9.56 3.00 -5.86
N TYR A 66 9.66 1.82 -5.25
CA TYR A 66 9.54 1.67 -3.81
C TYR A 66 10.39 0.51 -3.32
N THR A 67 10.65 0.51 -2.02
CA THR A 67 11.20 -0.64 -1.31
C THR A 67 10.21 -1.14 -0.29
N THR A 68 10.26 -2.44 -0.01
CA THR A 68 9.45 -3.07 1.03
C THR A 68 10.35 -3.53 2.17
N ILE A 69 9.85 -3.38 3.38
CA ILE A 69 10.44 -4.04 4.54
C ILE A 69 9.72 -5.39 4.72
N LYS A 70 10.38 -6.40 5.32
CA LYS A 70 9.82 -7.75 5.55
C LYS A 70 8.34 -7.74 5.93
N MET A 71 7.54 -8.49 5.18
CA MET A 71 6.09 -8.65 5.34
C MET A 71 5.69 -10.13 5.35
N SER A 72 4.48 -10.41 5.85
CA SER A 72 3.96 -11.78 5.92
C SER A 72 3.62 -12.32 4.53
N ARG A 73 4.24 -13.45 4.17
CA ARG A 73 3.95 -14.19 2.94
C ARG A 73 2.55 -14.80 2.90
N ALA A 74 1.83 -14.82 4.03
CA ALA A 74 0.43 -15.23 4.08
C ALA A 74 -0.54 -14.20 3.45
N HIS A 75 -0.11 -12.95 3.22
CA HIS A 75 -0.96 -11.89 2.67
C HIS A 75 -0.44 -11.27 1.37
N VAL A 76 0.87 -11.41 1.12
CA VAL A 76 1.53 -10.98 -0.11
C VAL A 76 2.55 -12.05 -0.46
N THR A 77 2.25 -12.88 -1.47
CA THR A 77 3.20 -13.90 -1.95
C THR A 77 4.36 -13.25 -2.70
N GLU A 78 5.35 -14.03 -3.11
CA GLU A 78 6.48 -13.51 -3.89
C GLU A 78 6.05 -13.13 -5.31
N GLU A 79 5.13 -13.90 -5.90
CA GLU A 79 4.53 -13.60 -7.19
C GLU A 79 3.70 -12.33 -7.12
N GLU A 80 2.87 -12.20 -6.08
CA GLU A 80 2.07 -11.00 -5.87
C GLU A 80 2.96 -9.76 -5.64
N GLU A 81 4.06 -9.90 -4.89
CA GLU A 81 5.04 -8.83 -4.71
C GLU A 81 5.66 -8.41 -6.06
N ALA A 82 6.00 -9.36 -6.93
CA ALA A 82 6.49 -9.10 -8.28
C ALA A 82 5.43 -8.44 -9.19
N GLU A 83 4.15 -8.68 -8.94
CA GLU A 83 3.03 -8.01 -9.61
C GLU A 83 2.68 -6.63 -9.04
N GLY A 84 3.44 -6.15 -8.04
CA GLY A 84 3.28 -4.85 -7.40
C GLY A 84 2.33 -4.85 -6.20
N TYR A 85 1.89 -6.00 -5.69
CA TYR A 85 1.13 -6.05 -4.44
C TYR A 85 2.06 -5.91 -3.23
N ALA A 86 1.63 -5.12 -2.25
CA ALA A 86 2.40 -4.90 -1.04
C ALA A 86 1.48 -4.52 0.13
N LEU A 87 2.05 -4.49 1.34
CA LEU A 87 1.40 -3.93 2.51
C LEU A 87 1.86 -2.49 2.69
N ALA A 88 0.95 -1.51 2.59
CA ALA A 88 1.28 -0.08 2.68
C ALA A 88 2.03 0.30 3.97
N CYS A 89 1.85 -0.45 5.07
CA CYS A 89 2.62 -0.24 6.31
C CYS A 89 4.11 -0.66 6.23
N ARG A 90 4.53 -1.26 5.12
CA ARG A 90 5.88 -1.74 4.85
C ARG A 90 6.50 -1.14 3.60
N ILE A 91 5.79 -0.26 2.88
CA ILE A 91 6.29 0.45 1.71
C ILE A 91 7.05 1.69 2.16
N LEU A 92 8.28 1.84 1.66
CA LEU A 92 9.07 3.07 1.72
C LEU A 92 9.21 3.60 0.28
N PRO A 93 8.79 4.85 0.00
CA PRO A 93 8.85 5.39 -1.35
C PRO A 93 10.29 5.71 -1.77
N ALA A 94 10.63 5.40 -3.02
CA ALA A 94 11.85 5.86 -3.70
C ALA A 94 11.55 6.85 -4.84
N SER A 95 10.26 6.98 -5.22
CA SER A 95 9.71 8.02 -6.08
C SER A 95 8.27 8.35 -5.66
N ASP A 96 7.62 9.25 -6.40
CA ASP A 96 6.17 9.42 -6.31
C ASP A 96 5.46 8.10 -6.61
N LEU A 97 4.45 7.75 -5.81
CA LEU A 97 3.71 6.50 -5.91
C LEU A 97 2.22 6.73 -6.17
N GLU A 98 1.63 5.85 -6.97
CA GLU A 98 0.17 5.69 -7.05
C GLU A 98 -0.21 4.31 -6.52
N LEU A 99 -1.09 4.28 -5.51
CA LEU A 99 -1.52 3.07 -4.84
C LEU A 99 -3.01 2.80 -5.11
N GLU A 100 -3.36 1.54 -5.32
CA GLU A 100 -4.73 1.05 -5.41
C GLU A 100 -5.06 0.17 -4.19
N PRO A 101 -6.13 0.46 -3.43
CA PRO A 101 -6.55 -0.42 -2.35
C PRO A 101 -6.90 -1.83 -2.84
N ALA A 102 -6.31 -2.86 -2.22
CA ALA A 102 -6.42 -4.25 -2.64
C ALA A 102 -6.84 -5.15 -1.46
N PHE A 103 -7.99 -4.83 -0.86
CA PHE A 103 -8.54 -5.48 0.34
C PHE A 103 -8.88 -6.97 0.19
N ILE A 104 -8.93 -7.46 -1.04
CA ILE A 104 -9.16 -8.87 -1.39
C ILE A 104 -7.89 -9.37 -2.09
N SER A 105 -7.35 -10.52 -1.68
CA SER A 105 -6.21 -11.13 -2.35
C SER A 105 -6.54 -11.55 -3.79
N PRO A 106 -5.58 -11.57 -4.72
CA PRO A 106 -5.66 -12.19 -6.03
C PRO A 106 -6.28 -13.58 -5.99
N THR A 107 -5.90 -14.43 -5.04
CA THR A 107 -6.50 -15.76 -4.86
C THR A 107 -8.00 -15.67 -4.61
N GLU A 108 -8.41 -14.92 -3.58
CA GLU A 108 -9.84 -14.73 -3.26
C GLU A 108 -10.60 -14.08 -4.42
N ARG A 109 -9.97 -13.14 -5.15
CA ARG A 109 -10.55 -12.50 -6.34
C ARG A 109 -10.71 -13.49 -7.49
N MET A 110 -9.74 -14.37 -7.72
CA MET A 110 -9.79 -15.41 -8.75
C MET A 110 -10.87 -16.43 -8.42
N GLU A 111 -10.97 -16.86 -7.16
CA GLU A 111 -12.03 -17.74 -6.67
C GLU A 111 -13.40 -17.11 -6.83
N MET A 112 -13.57 -15.85 -6.41
CA MET A 112 -14.82 -15.11 -6.59
C MET A 112 -15.19 -14.95 -8.07
N ARG A 113 -14.22 -14.64 -8.94
CA ARG A 113 -14.42 -14.56 -10.40
C ARG A 113 -14.73 -15.92 -11.03
N ARG A 114 -14.17 -17.02 -10.51
CA ARG A 114 -14.49 -18.39 -10.95
C ARG A 114 -15.89 -18.78 -10.51
N ALA A 115 -16.24 -18.56 -9.25
CA ALA A 115 -17.58 -18.82 -8.71
C ALA A 115 -18.66 -18.11 -9.54
N MET A 116 -18.46 -16.82 -9.83
CA MET A 116 -19.40 -15.98 -10.60
C MET A 116 -19.49 -16.33 -12.09
N LYS A 117 -18.58 -17.17 -12.62
CA LYS A 117 -18.62 -17.70 -13.99
C LYS A 117 -19.31 -19.08 -14.10
N THR A 118 -19.64 -19.72 -12.97
CA THR A 118 -20.24 -21.07 -12.95
C THR A 118 -21.77 -21.04 -13.04
N GLU A 119 -22.38 -19.86 -13.11
CA GLU A 119 -23.85 -19.67 -13.13
C GLU A 119 -24.40 -19.28 -14.52
N ILE A 120 -23.68 -19.56 -15.61
CA ILE A 120 -24.14 -19.37 -17.01
C ILE A 120 -24.10 -20.71 -17.75
#